data_AF-A0A930EFE5-F1
#
_entry.id   AF-A0A930EFE5-F1
#
_cell.length_a   1.000
_cell.length_b   1.000
_cell.length_c   1.000
_cell.angle_alpha   90.00
_cell.angle_beta   90.00
_cell.angle_gamma   90.00
#
_symmetry.space_group_name_H-M   'P 1'
#
loop_
_entity.id
_entity.type
_entity.pdbx_description
1 polymer ?
#
loop_
_entity_poly.entity_id
_entity_poly.type
_entity_poly.pdbx_seq_one_letter_code
_entity_poly.pdbx_strand_id
1 'polypeptide(L)'
;MERRYARLAEERVKKIEDYNEKMKARAEEAKKNGDESEDATQNNKMPYIVIIIDEMADLMMQAGKDLEQLIVRIAQKGRASGIHLVLATQRPEVKVVTGLIKANIPGRIAFKVLNGIDSRMMLESGGAEKLLGNGDMLMLTTEMMGKPRRIQGAFASDDEINKLTNFLREQRQPEYNNEVISQAVQIKGMGPSDGGSFGELGRKYDPSDPVVRKAIEITLSKGKFSTAMLQTYLGKGHGFVSGLAIWLEEIGVIGPANGNKPRDVMIKSLEEFDQLANS
;
A
#
# COMPACT_ATOMS: atom_id res chain seq x y z
N MET A 1 -3.74 5.84 -12.32
CA MET A 1 -3.17 5.65 -13.67
C MET A 1 -3.86 6.53 -14.71
N GLU A 2 -5.18 6.43 -14.90
CA GLU A 2 -5.93 7.22 -15.91
C GLU A 2 -5.71 8.73 -15.76
N ARG A 3 -5.72 9.27 -14.53
CA ARG A 3 -5.38 10.68 -14.26
C ARG A 3 -4.01 11.10 -14.81
N ARG A 4 -3.00 10.20 -14.75
CA ARG A 4 -1.67 10.50 -15.30
C ARG A 4 -1.71 10.50 -16.82
N TYR A 5 -2.43 9.56 -17.44
CA TYR A 5 -2.61 9.55 -18.89
C TYR A 5 -3.34 10.81 -19.40
N ALA A 6 -4.35 11.30 -18.68
CA ALA A 6 -4.99 12.57 -19.00
C ALA A 6 -3.98 13.73 -19.00
N ARG A 7 -3.17 13.85 -17.94
CA ARG A 7 -2.11 14.87 -17.86
C ARG A 7 -1.05 14.74 -18.95
N LEU A 8 -0.65 13.52 -19.29
CA LEU A 8 0.30 13.27 -20.39
C LEU A 8 -0.30 13.75 -21.73
N ALA A 9 -1.58 13.45 -21.97
CA ALA A 9 -2.29 13.86 -23.18
C ALA A 9 -2.48 15.38 -23.27
N GLU A 10 -2.87 16.04 -22.18
CA GLU A 10 -2.96 17.50 -22.07
C GLU A 10 -1.63 18.18 -22.47
N GLU A 11 -0.53 17.63 -22.00
CA GLU A 11 0.81 18.13 -22.30
C GLU A 11 1.40 17.62 -23.62
N ARG A 12 0.64 16.81 -24.37
CA ARG A 12 1.03 16.18 -25.65
C ARG A 12 2.31 15.35 -25.59
N VAL A 13 2.54 14.70 -24.45
CA VAL A 13 3.69 13.81 -24.21
C VAL A 13 3.21 12.37 -24.03
N LYS A 14 4.09 11.40 -24.31
CA LYS A 14 3.71 9.97 -24.29
C LYS A 14 4.10 9.25 -23.01
N LYS A 15 5.10 9.74 -22.28
CA LYS A 15 5.67 9.10 -21.09
C LYS A 15 6.05 10.12 -20.03
N ILE A 16 6.15 9.64 -18.78
CA ILE A 16 6.42 10.46 -17.59
C ILE A 16 7.78 11.18 -17.66
N GLU A 17 8.78 10.59 -18.33
CA GLU A 17 10.10 11.21 -18.52
C GLU A 17 9.95 12.53 -19.27
N ASP A 18 9.28 12.49 -20.44
CA ASP A 18 9.06 13.66 -21.29
C ASP A 18 8.23 14.73 -20.56
N TYR A 19 7.22 14.31 -19.80
CA TYR A 19 6.43 15.21 -18.96
C TYR A 19 7.30 15.93 -17.93
N ASN A 20 8.13 15.17 -17.21
CA ASN A 20 8.96 15.71 -16.15
C ASN A 20 10.07 16.63 -16.68
N GLU A 21 10.62 16.32 -17.86
CA GLU A 21 11.55 17.21 -18.57
C GLU A 21 10.88 18.52 -18.98
N LYS A 22 9.67 18.44 -19.55
CA LYS A 22 8.89 19.62 -19.93
C LYS A 22 8.53 20.51 -18.75
N MET A 23 8.08 19.91 -17.63
CA MET A 23 7.78 20.65 -16.40
C MET A 23 9.02 21.32 -15.80
N LYS A 24 10.18 20.64 -15.87
CA LYS A 24 11.45 21.21 -15.44
C LYS A 24 11.83 22.44 -16.27
N ALA A 25 11.76 22.32 -17.60
CA ALA A 25 12.10 23.42 -18.51
C ALA A 25 11.20 24.64 -18.28
N ARG A 26 9.88 24.42 -18.11
CA ARG A 26 8.91 25.48 -17.83
C ARG A 26 9.20 26.22 -16.51
N ALA A 27 9.51 25.47 -15.45
CA ALA A 27 9.87 26.07 -14.16
C ALA A 27 11.19 26.86 -14.21
N GLU A 28 12.16 26.41 -15.01
CA GLU A 28 13.42 27.14 -15.24
C GLU A 28 13.22 28.43 -16.05
N GLU A 29 12.34 28.41 -17.06
CA GLU A 29 11.99 29.60 -17.84
C GLU A 29 11.21 30.63 -17.02
N ALA A 30 10.24 30.20 -16.22
CA ALA A 30 9.49 31.09 -15.33
C ALA A 30 10.42 31.84 -14.36
N LYS A 31 11.36 31.12 -13.75
CA LYS A 31 12.40 31.71 -12.89
C LYS A 31 13.27 32.73 -13.62
N LYS A 32 13.65 32.47 -14.88
CA LYS A 32 14.43 33.43 -15.69
C LYS A 32 13.64 34.70 -16.03
N ASN A 33 12.33 34.57 -16.22
CA ASN A 33 11.46 35.68 -16.57
C ASN A 33 10.98 36.50 -15.34
N GLY A 34 11.43 36.15 -14.14
CA GLY A 34 11.05 36.85 -12.90
C GLY A 34 9.60 36.60 -12.47
N ASP A 35 8.97 35.53 -12.99
CA ASP A 35 7.66 35.11 -12.51
C ASP A 35 7.85 34.33 -11.20
N GLU A 36 7.52 34.98 -10.09
CA GLU A 36 7.63 34.42 -8.74
C GLU A 36 6.34 33.74 -8.27
N SER A 37 5.33 33.59 -9.13
CA SER A 37 4.13 32.85 -8.75
C SER A 37 4.49 31.41 -8.39
N GLU A 38 3.95 30.91 -7.27
CA GLU A 38 4.23 29.55 -6.80
C GLU A 38 3.85 28.51 -7.88
N ASP A 39 2.75 28.72 -8.60
CA ASP A 39 2.31 27.84 -9.69
C ASP A 39 3.29 27.80 -10.89
N ALA A 40 3.96 28.91 -11.21
CA ALA A 40 4.91 28.98 -12.32
C ALA A 40 6.31 28.46 -11.95
N THR A 41 6.70 28.59 -10.68
CA THR A 41 8.04 28.21 -10.19
C THR A 41 8.08 26.82 -9.54
N GLN A 42 6.92 26.27 -9.15
CA GLN A 42 6.86 24.92 -8.62
C GLN A 42 7.16 23.89 -9.70
N ASN A 43 8.06 22.99 -9.34
CA ASN A 43 8.45 21.86 -10.15
C ASN A 43 7.35 20.80 -10.09
N ASN A 44 6.30 20.97 -10.90
CA ASN A 44 5.11 20.11 -11.01
C ASN A 44 5.39 18.73 -11.63
N LYS A 45 6.58 18.17 -11.40
CA LYS A 45 6.95 16.81 -11.80
C LYS A 45 6.02 15.79 -11.18
N MET A 46 5.66 14.79 -11.97
CA MET A 46 5.03 13.59 -11.46
C MET A 46 6.09 12.64 -10.89
N PRO A 47 5.98 12.21 -9.62
CA PRO A 47 6.90 11.21 -9.06
C PRO A 47 6.62 9.84 -9.68
N TYR A 48 7.63 8.96 -9.72
CA TYR A 48 7.38 7.54 -10.00
C TYR A 48 6.64 6.91 -8.81
N ILE A 49 5.74 5.98 -9.10
CA ILE A 49 5.06 5.17 -8.08
C ILE A 49 5.58 3.75 -8.20
N VAL A 50 6.14 3.22 -7.11
CA VAL A 50 6.56 1.83 -7.01
C VAL A 50 5.64 1.11 -6.03
N ILE A 51 4.93 0.10 -6.50
CA ILE A 51 4.06 -0.74 -5.70
C ILE A 51 4.83 -2.02 -5.40
N ILE A 52 5.02 -2.33 -4.13
CA ILE A 52 5.77 -3.50 -3.66
C ILE A 52 4.80 -4.42 -2.92
N ILE A 53 4.76 -5.68 -3.34
CA ILE A 53 4.00 -6.74 -2.67
C ILE A 53 5.00 -7.82 -2.29
N ASP A 54 5.27 -7.98 -0.99
CA ASP A 54 6.27 -8.91 -0.47
C ASP A 54 5.85 -10.39 -0.59
N GLU A 55 4.54 -10.66 -0.41
CA GLU A 55 3.96 -11.98 -0.60
C GLU A 55 2.65 -11.88 -1.37
N MET A 56 2.73 -12.03 -2.70
CA MET A 56 1.54 -11.97 -3.55
C MET A 56 0.64 -13.20 -3.42
N ALA A 57 1.14 -14.34 -2.92
CA ALA A 57 0.34 -15.56 -2.80
C ALA A 57 -0.83 -15.36 -1.83
N ASP A 58 -0.60 -14.69 -0.71
CA ASP A 58 -1.63 -14.44 0.29
C ASP A 58 -2.77 -13.58 -0.27
N LEU A 59 -2.42 -12.56 -1.06
CA LEU A 59 -3.42 -11.73 -1.75
C LEU A 59 -4.14 -12.50 -2.86
N MET A 60 -3.42 -13.33 -3.62
CA MET A 60 -4.02 -14.18 -4.67
C MET A 60 -4.96 -15.24 -4.10
N MET A 61 -4.70 -15.77 -2.91
CA MET A 61 -5.59 -16.74 -2.26
C MET A 61 -6.91 -16.10 -1.80
N GLN A 62 -6.87 -14.82 -1.42
CA GLN A 62 -8.06 -14.09 -0.95
C GLN A 62 -8.85 -13.47 -2.10
N ALA A 63 -8.16 -12.91 -3.09
CA ALA A 63 -8.74 -12.09 -4.15
C ALA A 63 -8.74 -12.72 -5.55
N GLY A 64 -7.93 -13.76 -5.73
CA GLY A 64 -7.82 -14.53 -6.97
C GLY A 64 -7.79 -13.67 -8.22
N LYS A 65 -8.87 -13.80 -9.01
CA LYS A 65 -8.99 -13.21 -10.35
C LYS A 65 -9.03 -11.68 -10.35
N ASP A 66 -9.60 -11.05 -9.33
CA ASP A 66 -9.73 -9.59 -9.30
C ASP A 66 -8.34 -8.94 -9.16
N LEU A 67 -7.50 -9.47 -8.28
CA LEU A 67 -6.11 -9.01 -8.11
C LEU A 67 -5.27 -9.27 -9.36
N GLU A 68 -5.39 -10.44 -9.97
CA GLU A 68 -4.68 -10.78 -11.20
C GLU A 68 -4.98 -9.76 -12.32
N GLN A 69 -6.25 -9.39 -12.51
CA GLN A 69 -6.64 -8.39 -13.51
C GLN A 69 -6.04 -7.01 -13.23
N LEU A 70 -5.98 -6.60 -11.96
CA LEU A 70 -5.36 -5.33 -11.56
C LEU A 70 -3.85 -5.34 -11.83
N ILE A 71 -3.16 -6.43 -11.46
CA ILE A 71 -1.74 -6.61 -11.74
C ILE A 71 -1.47 -6.52 -13.24
N VAL A 72 -2.22 -7.27 -14.04
CA VAL A 72 -2.09 -7.27 -15.51
C VAL A 72 -2.33 -5.88 -16.09
N ARG A 73 -3.38 -5.18 -15.63
CA ARG A 73 -3.66 -3.81 -16.07
C ARG A 73 -2.51 -2.86 -15.76
N ILE A 74 -1.92 -2.96 -14.56
CA ILE A 74 -0.76 -2.15 -14.17
C ILE A 74 0.46 -2.53 -15.02
N ALA A 75 0.74 -3.81 -15.21
CA ALA A 75 1.88 -4.26 -15.99
C ALA A 75 1.81 -3.79 -17.46
N GLN A 76 0.61 -3.79 -18.06
CA GLN A 76 0.40 -3.39 -19.46
C GLN A 76 0.50 -1.87 -19.68
N LYS A 77 -0.04 -1.07 -18.76
CA LYS A 77 -0.21 0.39 -18.94
C LYS A 77 0.66 1.24 -18.00
N GLY A 78 1.32 0.63 -17.02
CA GLY A 78 2.04 1.33 -15.97
C GLY A 78 3.26 2.10 -16.46
N ARG A 79 4.02 1.50 -17.39
CA ARG A 79 5.34 2.01 -17.85
C ARG A 79 5.31 3.48 -18.26
N ALA A 80 4.42 3.86 -19.18
CA ALA A 80 4.35 5.24 -19.67
C ALA A 80 3.91 6.23 -18.58
N SER A 81 3.06 5.77 -17.65
CA SER A 81 2.56 6.58 -16.53
C SER A 81 3.51 6.64 -15.32
N GLY A 82 4.68 5.98 -15.40
CA GLY A 82 5.64 5.89 -14.30
C GLY A 82 5.14 5.13 -13.08
N ILE A 83 4.32 4.09 -13.29
CA ILE A 83 3.84 3.18 -12.25
C ILE A 83 4.48 1.83 -12.47
N HIS A 84 5.22 1.36 -11.46
CA HIS A 84 6.00 0.12 -11.49
C HIS A 84 5.55 -0.81 -10.38
N LEU A 85 5.68 -2.11 -10.63
CA LEU A 85 5.24 -3.16 -9.72
C LEU A 85 6.42 -4.08 -9.42
N VAL A 86 6.63 -4.38 -8.14
CA VAL A 86 7.55 -5.38 -7.63
C VAL A 86 6.71 -6.42 -6.90
N LEU A 87 6.68 -7.64 -7.42
CA LEU A 87 5.97 -8.76 -6.84
C LEU A 87 6.98 -9.77 -6.32
N ALA A 88 6.87 -10.11 -5.04
CA ALA A 88 7.62 -11.17 -4.41
C ALA A 88 6.65 -12.25 -3.89
N THR A 89 7.16 -13.47 -3.81
CA THR A 89 6.47 -14.61 -3.22
C THR A 89 7.49 -15.68 -2.85
N GLN A 90 7.22 -16.39 -1.76
CA GLN A 90 7.94 -17.61 -1.38
C GLN A 90 7.25 -18.87 -1.91
N ARG A 91 6.07 -18.73 -2.52
CA ARG A 91 5.25 -19.85 -3.02
C ARG A 91 5.23 -19.88 -4.55
N PRO A 92 6.20 -20.56 -5.18
CA PRO A 92 6.25 -20.71 -6.62
C PRO A 92 5.20 -21.74 -7.10
N GLU A 93 3.91 -21.37 -6.99
CA GLU A 93 2.77 -22.21 -7.37
C GLU A 93 2.03 -21.66 -8.60
N VAL A 94 1.46 -22.56 -9.42
CA VAL A 94 0.79 -22.18 -10.69
C VAL A 94 -0.39 -21.24 -10.44
N LYS A 95 -1.05 -21.37 -9.29
CA LYS A 95 -2.16 -20.51 -8.88
C LYS A 95 -1.72 -19.09 -8.50
N VAL A 96 -0.46 -18.92 -8.10
CA VAL A 96 0.12 -17.63 -7.72
C VAL A 96 0.78 -16.98 -8.94
N VAL A 97 1.66 -17.72 -9.63
CA VAL A 97 2.38 -17.24 -10.82
C VAL A 97 1.74 -17.83 -12.08
N THR A 98 0.57 -17.29 -12.39
CA THR A 98 -0.26 -17.72 -13.51
C THR A 98 0.38 -17.39 -14.87
N GLY A 99 -0.20 -17.95 -15.94
CA GLY A 99 0.20 -17.60 -17.31
C GLY A 99 0.02 -16.11 -17.63
N LEU A 100 -1.04 -15.48 -17.13
CA LEU A 100 -1.31 -14.05 -17.37
C LEU A 100 -0.30 -13.16 -16.67
N ILE A 101 0.07 -13.49 -15.42
CA ILE A 101 1.13 -12.79 -14.69
C ILE A 101 2.45 -12.91 -15.45
N LYS A 102 2.84 -14.14 -15.85
CA LYS A 102 4.07 -14.36 -16.62
C LYS A 102 4.09 -13.60 -17.94
N ALA A 103 2.98 -13.56 -18.67
CA ALA A 103 2.91 -12.88 -19.97
C ALA A 103 3.09 -11.36 -19.88
N ASN A 104 2.77 -10.74 -18.74
CA ASN A 104 2.83 -9.28 -18.59
C ASN A 104 4.00 -8.80 -17.73
N ILE A 105 4.68 -9.69 -16.99
CA ILE A 105 5.83 -9.36 -16.14
C ILE A 105 7.06 -10.11 -16.68
N PRO A 106 7.82 -9.50 -17.61
CA PRO A 106 8.94 -10.16 -18.26
C PRO A 106 10.24 -10.08 -17.45
N GLY A 107 10.37 -9.11 -16.53
CA GLY A 107 11.50 -9.01 -15.61
C GLY A 107 11.31 -9.93 -14.42
N ARG A 108 12.23 -10.88 -14.21
CA ARG A 108 12.11 -11.90 -13.17
C ARG A 108 13.44 -12.12 -12.45
N ILE A 109 13.35 -12.36 -11.16
CA ILE A 109 14.48 -12.71 -10.31
C ILE A 109 14.05 -13.97 -9.54
N ALA A 110 14.89 -14.99 -9.54
CA ALA A 110 14.71 -16.15 -8.66
C ALA A 110 15.95 -16.32 -7.80
N PHE A 111 15.74 -16.34 -6.50
CA PHE A 111 16.71 -16.84 -5.54
C PHE A 111 16.69 -18.37 -5.53
N LYS A 112 17.48 -18.99 -4.64
CA LYS A 112 17.47 -20.43 -4.44
C LYS A 112 16.06 -20.96 -4.18
N VAL A 113 15.63 -21.91 -5.01
CA VAL A 113 14.37 -22.66 -4.86
C VAL A 113 14.64 -24.13 -4.56
N LEU A 114 13.62 -24.88 -4.17
CA LEU A 114 13.77 -26.27 -3.73
C LEU A 114 14.04 -27.24 -4.89
N ASN A 115 13.40 -27.02 -6.04
CA ASN A 115 13.47 -27.97 -7.15
C ASN A 115 13.38 -27.27 -8.53
N GLY A 116 13.68 -28.03 -9.58
CA GLY A 116 13.66 -27.52 -10.96
C GLY A 116 12.26 -27.25 -11.52
N ILE A 117 11.18 -27.67 -10.86
CA ILE A 117 9.80 -27.30 -11.23
C ILE A 117 9.55 -25.85 -10.79
N ASP A 118 9.93 -25.51 -9.55
CA ASP A 118 9.83 -24.16 -9.00
C ASP A 118 10.68 -23.17 -9.81
N SER A 119 11.90 -23.57 -10.20
CA SER A 119 12.77 -22.75 -11.07
C SER A 119 12.09 -22.44 -12.40
N ARG A 120 11.53 -23.46 -13.06
CA ARG A 120 10.82 -23.29 -14.33
C ARG A 120 9.55 -22.46 -14.16
N MET A 121 8.93 -22.47 -12.99
CA MET A 121 7.78 -21.62 -12.74
C MET A 121 8.16 -20.15 -12.65
N MET A 122 9.27 -19.82 -11.98
CA MET A 122 9.73 -18.43 -11.83
C MET A 122 10.46 -17.89 -13.06
N LEU A 123 11.28 -18.69 -13.74
CA LEU A 123 12.20 -18.22 -14.81
C LEU A 123 11.92 -18.80 -16.18
N GLU A 124 10.93 -19.70 -16.32
CA GLU A 124 10.69 -20.48 -17.54
C GLU A 124 11.90 -21.35 -17.96
N SER A 125 12.86 -21.51 -17.06
CA SER A 125 14.11 -22.25 -17.22
C SER A 125 14.56 -22.85 -15.89
N GLY A 126 15.33 -23.94 -15.95
CA GLY A 126 15.96 -24.54 -14.76
C GLY A 126 17.22 -23.78 -14.33
N GLY A 127 17.70 -24.04 -13.13
CA GLY A 127 18.97 -23.53 -12.62
C GLY A 127 18.87 -22.85 -11.26
N ALA A 128 17.71 -22.31 -10.88
CA ALA A 128 17.54 -21.66 -9.59
C ALA A 128 17.64 -22.67 -8.42
N GLU A 129 17.33 -23.94 -8.66
CA GLU A 129 17.50 -25.03 -7.69
C GLU A 129 18.96 -25.35 -7.36
N LYS A 130 19.90 -24.86 -8.18
CA LYS A 130 21.35 -25.06 -8.02
C LYS A 130 22.06 -23.87 -7.36
N LEU A 131 21.31 -22.83 -7.00
CA LEU A 131 21.87 -21.65 -6.35
C LEU A 131 22.29 -21.97 -4.90
N LEU A 132 23.25 -21.20 -4.40
CA LEU A 132 23.87 -21.43 -3.10
C LEU A 132 23.03 -20.89 -1.93
N GLY A 133 22.14 -19.93 -2.20
CA GLY A 133 21.41 -19.17 -1.18
C GLY A 133 22.13 -17.86 -0.84
N ASN A 134 21.76 -17.20 0.27
CA ASN A 134 22.44 -16.01 0.79
C ASN A 134 22.68 -14.91 -0.28
N GLY A 135 21.65 -14.57 -1.03
CA GLY A 135 21.70 -13.54 -2.06
C GLY A 135 22.09 -14.03 -3.47
N ASP A 136 22.51 -15.28 -3.64
CA ASP A 136 22.75 -15.86 -4.97
C ASP A 136 21.43 -16.00 -5.74
N MET A 137 21.37 -15.41 -6.95
CA MET A 137 20.13 -15.30 -7.73
C MET A 137 20.38 -15.44 -9.24
N LEU A 138 19.32 -15.83 -9.95
CA LEU A 138 19.23 -15.75 -11.40
C LEU A 138 18.27 -14.59 -11.77
N MET A 139 18.74 -13.70 -12.63
CA MET A 139 17.96 -12.58 -13.15
C MET A 139 17.68 -12.77 -14.64
N LEU A 140 16.45 -12.52 -15.04
CA LEU A 140 15.99 -12.52 -16.43
C LEU A 140 15.31 -11.19 -16.73
N THR A 141 15.76 -10.49 -17.75
CA THR A 141 15.10 -9.27 -18.26
C THR A 141 14.73 -9.45 -19.73
N THR A 142 13.90 -8.54 -20.26
CA THR A 142 13.49 -8.54 -21.67
C THR A 142 14.67 -8.55 -22.65
N GLU A 143 15.79 -7.92 -22.27
CA GLU A 143 16.98 -7.79 -23.11
C GLU A 143 17.83 -9.07 -23.15
N MET A 144 17.58 -10.02 -22.25
CA MET A 144 18.41 -11.22 -22.08
C MET A 144 18.01 -12.39 -22.99
N MET A 145 17.07 -12.20 -23.92
CA MET A 145 16.63 -13.19 -24.92
C MET A 145 16.35 -14.59 -24.32
N GLY A 146 15.72 -14.63 -23.14
CA GLY A 146 15.36 -15.88 -22.46
C GLY A 146 16.51 -16.60 -21.74
N LYS A 147 17.69 -15.99 -21.60
CA LYS A 147 18.84 -16.57 -20.89
C LYS A 147 19.09 -15.85 -19.57
N PRO A 148 18.69 -16.42 -18.42
CA PRO A 148 18.96 -15.82 -17.13
C PRO A 148 20.45 -15.68 -16.85
N ARG A 149 20.85 -14.59 -16.21
CA ARG A 149 22.22 -14.36 -15.72
C ARG A 149 22.27 -14.58 -14.22
N ARG A 150 23.32 -15.26 -13.77
CA ARG A 150 23.60 -15.41 -12.34
C ARG A 150 24.22 -14.13 -11.79
N ILE A 151 23.69 -13.66 -10.67
CA ILE A 151 24.08 -12.42 -9.99
C ILE A 151 24.15 -12.71 -8.49
N GLN A 152 25.12 -12.12 -7.81
CA GLN A 152 25.19 -12.13 -6.36
C GLN A 152 24.51 -10.85 -5.84
N GLY A 153 23.45 -11.02 -5.05
CA GLY A 153 22.78 -9.92 -4.36
C GLY A 153 23.69 -9.26 -3.33
N ALA A 154 23.60 -7.93 -3.25
CA ALA A 154 24.26 -7.18 -2.19
C ALA A 154 23.60 -7.49 -0.84
N PHE A 155 24.40 -7.80 0.16
CA PHE A 155 23.92 -7.94 1.53
C PHE A 155 23.81 -6.57 2.18
N ALA A 156 22.68 -6.31 2.83
CA ALA A 156 22.48 -5.17 3.70
C ALA A 156 21.97 -5.70 5.04
N SER A 157 22.65 -5.35 6.12
CA SER A 157 22.24 -5.73 7.48
C SER A 157 21.04 -4.90 7.95
N ASP A 158 20.28 -5.45 8.91
CA ASP A 158 19.17 -4.72 9.54
C ASP A 158 19.64 -3.40 10.16
N ASP A 159 20.85 -3.34 10.71
CA ASP A 159 21.44 -2.11 11.24
C ASP A 159 21.66 -1.04 10.16
N GLU A 160 22.13 -1.42 8.98
CA GLU A 160 22.30 -0.50 7.85
C GLU A 160 20.93 0.00 7.34
N ILE A 161 19.94 -0.89 7.26
CA ILE A 161 18.57 -0.54 6.87
C ILE A 161 17.95 0.42 7.90
N ASN A 162 18.13 0.16 9.19
CA ASN A 162 17.63 1.02 10.27
C ASN A 162 18.29 2.40 10.24
N LYS A 163 19.61 2.48 10.03
CA LYS A 163 20.32 3.75 9.86
C LYS A 163 19.76 4.55 8.69
N LEU A 164 19.59 3.92 7.53
CA LEU A 164 19.06 4.58 6.33
C LEU A 164 17.62 5.05 6.54
N THR A 165 16.75 4.21 7.09
CA THR A 165 15.34 4.56 7.31
C THR A 165 15.18 5.67 8.35
N ASN A 166 16.01 5.71 9.40
CA ASN A 166 16.02 6.80 10.37
C ASN A 166 16.47 8.11 9.76
N PHE A 167 17.57 8.09 8.98
CA PHE A 167 18.03 9.25 8.23
C PHE A 167 16.93 9.84 7.33
N LEU A 168 16.14 8.99 6.66
CA LEU A 168 15.01 9.44 5.84
C LEU A 168 13.87 10.05 6.68
N ARG A 169 13.52 9.43 7.82
CA ARG A 169 12.48 9.93 8.74
C ARG A 169 12.82 11.28 9.35
N GLU A 170 14.10 11.54 9.61
CA GLU A 170 14.59 12.82 10.14
C GLU A 170 14.46 13.98 9.13
N GLN A 171 14.53 13.69 7.82
CA GLN A 171 14.42 14.73 6.80
C GLN A 171 12.99 15.24 6.61
N ARG A 172 11.99 14.34 6.63
CA ARG A 172 10.58 14.73 6.43
C ARG A 172 9.63 13.64 6.93
N GLN A 173 8.50 14.07 7.50
CA GLN A 173 7.38 13.18 7.79
C GLN A 173 6.75 12.64 6.51
N PRO A 174 6.27 11.39 6.52
CA PRO A 174 5.58 10.80 5.37
C PRO A 174 4.29 11.57 5.05
N GLU A 175 4.12 11.90 3.77
CA GLU A 175 2.90 12.50 3.25
C GLU A 175 1.98 11.38 2.74
N TYR A 176 1.01 11.00 3.56
CA TYR A 176 0.08 9.93 3.24
C TYR A 176 -1.06 10.46 2.36
N ASN A 177 -1.34 9.73 1.26
CA ASN A 177 -2.54 10.00 0.48
C ASN A 177 -3.74 9.31 1.12
N ASN A 178 -4.56 10.08 1.82
CA ASN A 178 -5.75 9.60 2.50
C ASN A 178 -6.74 8.91 1.56
N GLU A 179 -6.83 9.27 0.27
CA GLU A 179 -7.71 8.59 -0.70
C GLU A 179 -7.26 7.14 -0.95
N VAL A 180 -5.95 6.89 -0.96
CA VAL A 180 -5.41 5.53 -1.14
C VAL A 180 -5.64 4.70 0.13
N ILE A 181 -5.57 5.34 1.29
CA ILE A 181 -5.75 4.69 2.60
C ILE A 181 -7.24 4.45 2.91
N SER A 182 -8.12 5.35 2.46
CA SER A 182 -9.57 5.29 2.70
C SER A 182 -10.32 4.47 1.66
N GLN A 183 -9.72 4.17 0.51
CA GLN A 183 -10.29 3.26 -0.46
C GLN A 183 -10.37 1.85 0.13
N ALA A 184 -11.57 1.48 0.59
CA ALA A 184 -11.89 0.11 0.96
C ALA A 184 -11.57 -0.80 -0.22
N VAL A 185 -10.64 -1.73 -0.03
CA VAL A 185 -10.36 -2.79 -1.00
C VAL A 185 -11.58 -3.70 -1.05
N GLN A 186 -12.55 -3.39 -1.91
CA GLN A 186 -13.68 -4.26 -2.20
C GLN A 186 -13.25 -5.35 -3.18
N ILE A 187 -12.52 -6.34 -2.69
CA ILE A 187 -12.32 -7.60 -3.41
C ILE A 187 -13.63 -8.39 -3.32
N LYS A 188 -14.25 -8.70 -4.47
CA LYS A 188 -15.45 -9.55 -4.50
C LYS A 188 -15.05 -10.97 -4.09
N GLY A 189 -15.45 -11.38 -2.90
CA GLY A 189 -15.08 -12.68 -2.31
C GLY A 189 -14.76 -12.59 -0.81
N MET A 190 -14.52 -11.38 -0.29
CA MET A 190 -14.48 -11.12 1.15
C MET A 190 -15.92 -11.13 1.73
N GLY A 191 -16.43 -12.31 2.03
CA GLY A 191 -17.39 -12.48 3.12
C GLY A 191 -16.68 -12.26 4.46
N PRO A 192 -17.36 -11.77 5.51
CA PRO A 192 -16.73 -11.51 6.80
C PRO A 192 -16.43 -12.85 7.48
N SER A 193 -15.20 -13.34 7.37
CA SER A 193 -14.67 -14.35 8.28
C SER A 193 -13.68 -13.69 9.23
N ASP A 194 -13.89 -13.97 10.51
CA ASP A 194 -13.20 -13.46 11.68
C ASP A 194 -11.68 -13.34 11.50
N GLY A 195 -11.16 -12.16 11.84
CA GLY A 195 -9.72 -11.97 12.08
C GLY A 195 -9.11 -10.81 11.33
N GLY A 196 -9.23 -9.62 11.91
CA GLY A 196 -8.29 -8.50 11.77
C GLY A 196 -7.79 -8.17 10.37
N SER A 197 -8.54 -7.36 9.62
CA SER A 197 -8.01 -6.69 8.42
C SER A 197 -8.02 -5.17 8.61
N PHE A 198 -6.96 -4.53 8.13
CA PHE A 198 -6.67 -3.09 8.15
C PHE A 198 -7.66 -2.22 7.31
N GLY A 199 -8.89 -2.70 7.07
CA GLY A 199 -9.85 -2.13 6.12
C GLY A 199 -11.07 -1.43 6.73
N GLU A 200 -11.01 -0.98 8.00
CA GLU A 200 -12.17 -0.45 8.73
C GLU A 200 -12.07 1.03 9.15
N LEU A 201 -11.19 1.84 8.55
CA LEU A 201 -11.23 3.28 8.81
C LEU A 201 -12.46 3.91 8.12
N GLY A 202 -13.43 4.38 8.91
CA GLY A 202 -14.59 5.15 8.43
C GLY A 202 -15.87 4.35 8.14
N ARG A 203 -16.01 3.10 8.63
CA ARG A 203 -17.32 2.42 8.63
C ARG A 203 -18.25 3.04 9.67
N LYS A 204 -19.54 3.17 9.34
CA LYS A 204 -20.59 3.25 10.37
C LYS A 204 -20.69 1.88 11.06
N TYR A 205 -20.60 1.87 12.38
CA TYR A 205 -20.75 0.66 13.18
C TYR A 205 -22.22 0.48 13.57
N ASP A 206 -22.66 -0.76 13.74
CA ASP A 206 -23.98 -1.04 14.30
C ASP A 206 -23.98 -0.64 15.79
N PRO A 207 -24.82 0.32 16.23
CA PRO A 207 -24.87 0.74 17.64
C PRO A 207 -25.33 -0.37 18.59
N SER A 208 -26.01 -1.40 18.05
CA SER A 208 -26.45 -2.57 18.80
C SER A 208 -25.38 -3.67 18.89
N ASP A 209 -24.25 -3.53 18.20
CA ASP A 209 -23.17 -4.52 18.22
C ASP A 209 -22.59 -4.67 19.65
N PRO A 210 -22.48 -5.90 20.18
CA PRO A 210 -21.98 -6.13 21.53
C PRO A 210 -20.55 -5.62 21.79
N VAL A 211 -19.67 -5.65 20.79
CA VAL A 211 -18.29 -5.16 20.87
C VAL A 211 -18.28 -3.63 20.89
N VAL A 212 -19.12 -3.00 20.06
CA VAL A 212 -19.28 -1.53 20.06
C VAL A 212 -19.80 -1.05 21.40
N ARG A 213 -20.87 -1.67 21.92
CA ARG A 213 -21.44 -1.32 23.23
C ARG A 213 -20.43 -1.45 24.35
N LYS A 214 -19.68 -2.55 24.37
CA LYS A 214 -18.60 -2.76 25.33
C LYS A 214 -17.51 -1.69 25.23
N ALA A 215 -17.18 -1.22 24.02
CA ALA A 215 -16.20 -0.15 23.83
C ALA A 215 -16.69 1.18 24.41
N ILE A 216 -17.98 1.51 24.26
CA ILE A 216 -18.59 2.72 24.86
C ILE A 216 -18.60 2.63 26.38
N GLU A 217 -18.98 1.48 26.94
CA GLU A 217 -18.97 1.23 28.39
C GLU A 217 -17.57 1.42 28.99
N ILE A 218 -16.54 0.87 28.35
CA ILE A 218 -15.14 1.04 28.77
C ILE A 218 -14.75 2.52 28.69
N THR A 219 -15.13 3.20 27.60
CA THR A 219 -14.81 4.62 27.38
C THR A 219 -15.45 5.51 28.44
N LEU A 220 -16.73 5.30 28.75
CA LEU A 220 -17.46 6.00 29.81
C LEU A 220 -16.88 5.72 31.19
N SER A 221 -16.58 4.46 31.50
CA SER A 221 -15.99 4.05 32.79
C SER A 221 -14.63 4.70 33.03
N LYS A 222 -13.82 4.86 31.99
CA LYS A 222 -12.46 5.43 32.09
C LYS A 222 -12.44 6.96 31.93
N GLY A 223 -13.49 7.56 31.41
CA GLY A 223 -13.61 9.01 31.18
C GLY A 223 -12.67 9.58 30.12
N LYS A 224 -11.94 8.72 29.41
CA LYS A 224 -10.99 9.07 28.35
C LYS A 224 -10.97 7.97 27.29
N PHE A 225 -10.85 8.36 26.02
CA PHE A 225 -10.76 7.42 24.91
C PHE A 225 -9.31 7.24 24.46
N SER A 226 -8.82 6.00 24.44
CA SER A 226 -7.48 5.64 23.93
C SER A 226 -7.57 4.38 23.08
N THR A 227 -6.99 4.44 21.88
CA THR A 227 -6.99 3.32 20.95
C THR A 227 -6.19 2.12 21.48
N ALA A 228 -5.03 2.35 22.10
CA ALA A 228 -4.24 1.29 22.72
C ALA A 228 -4.96 0.62 23.90
N MET A 229 -5.69 1.41 24.70
CA MET A 229 -6.49 0.89 25.81
C MET A 229 -7.61 -0.02 25.29
N LEU A 230 -8.40 0.45 24.32
CA LEU A 230 -9.50 -0.33 23.77
C LEU A 230 -9.04 -1.59 23.04
N GLN A 231 -7.88 -1.56 22.36
CA GLN A 231 -7.29 -2.78 21.78
C GLN A 231 -7.09 -3.87 22.84
N THR A 232 -6.55 -3.48 24.01
CA THR A 232 -6.29 -4.40 25.11
C THR A 232 -7.58 -4.97 25.71
N TYR A 233 -8.59 -4.12 25.95
CA TYR A 233 -9.84 -4.58 26.58
C TYR A 233 -10.79 -5.33 25.64
N LEU A 234 -10.76 -5.04 24.34
CA LEU A 234 -11.63 -5.68 23.36
C LEU A 234 -10.98 -6.91 22.71
N GLY A 235 -9.67 -7.07 22.81
CA GLY A 235 -8.93 -8.11 22.08
C GLY A 235 -9.03 -7.94 20.56
N LYS A 236 -9.25 -6.70 20.10
CA LYS A 236 -9.41 -6.35 18.69
C LYS A 236 -8.18 -5.62 18.17
N GLY A 237 -7.88 -5.83 16.89
CA GLY A 237 -6.71 -5.25 16.24
C GLY A 237 -6.78 -3.72 16.10
N HIS A 238 -5.62 -3.10 15.84
CA HIS A 238 -5.48 -1.66 15.72
C HIS A 238 -6.42 -1.03 14.69
N GLY A 239 -6.66 -1.70 13.56
CA GLY A 239 -7.56 -1.24 12.50
C GLY A 239 -9.00 -1.03 12.98
N PHE A 240 -9.57 -2.02 13.67
CA PHE A 240 -10.93 -1.96 14.23
C PHE A 240 -11.07 -0.78 15.19
N VAL A 241 -10.13 -0.63 16.14
CA VAL A 241 -10.23 0.42 17.16
C VAL A 241 -9.99 1.81 16.57
N SER A 242 -9.13 1.93 15.55
CA SER A 242 -8.92 3.20 14.84
C SER A 242 -10.14 3.59 14.02
N GLY A 243 -10.78 2.62 13.37
CA GLY A 243 -12.03 2.81 12.66
C GLY A 243 -13.17 3.24 13.59
N LEU A 244 -13.31 2.56 14.72
CA LEU A 244 -14.27 2.90 15.76
C LEU A 244 -14.04 4.31 16.29
N ALA A 245 -12.77 4.71 16.51
CA ALA A 245 -12.44 6.07 16.94
C ALA A 245 -12.92 7.15 15.95
N ILE A 246 -12.78 6.91 14.65
CA ILE A 246 -13.21 7.84 13.61
C ILE A 246 -14.73 7.98 13.60
N TRP A 247 -15.45 6.86 13.64
CA TRP A 247 -16.91 6.90 13.67
C TRP A 247 -17.43 7.58 14.94
N LEU A 248 -16.84 7.28 16.11
CA LEU A 248 -17.22 7.93 17.37
C LEU A 248 -16.89 9.43 17.40
N GLU A 249 -15.84 9.87 16.70
CA GLU A 249 -15.55 11.30 16.52
C GLU A 249 -16.61 11.95 15.61
N GLU A 250 -16.99 11.28 14.52
CA GLU A 250 -18.00 11.75 13.57
C GLU A 250 -19.38 11.94 14.21
N ILE A 251 -19.83 10.99 15.02
CA ILE A 251 -21.11 11.08 15.74
C ILE A 251 -21.02 11.90 17.05
N GLY A 252 -19.87 12.50 17.33
CA GLY A 252 -19.70 13.40 18.48
C GLY A 252 -19.62 12.71 19.85
N VAL A 253 -19.27 11.42 19.89
CA VAL A 253 -19.08 10.65 21.13
C VAL A 253 -17.72 10.91 21.76
N ILE A 254 -16.69 11.18 20.95
CA ILE A 254 -15.35 11.58 21.40
C ILE A 254 -14.88 12.84 20.69
N GLY A 255 -13.99 13.58 21.34
CA GLY A 255 -13.35 14.76 20.78
C GLY A 255 -12.30 14.45 19.70
N PRO A 256 -11.82 15.50 19.01
CA PRO A 256 -10.84 15.35 17.93
C PRO A 256 -9.49 14.81 18.43
N ALA A 257 -8.71 14.29 17.49
CA ALA A 257 -7.36 13.82 17.79
C ALA A 257 -6.49 14.95 18.38
N ASN A 258 -5.80 14.69 19.49
CA ASN A 258 -4.87 15.61 20.12
C ASN A 258 -3.48 14.97 20.26
N GLY A 259 -2.83 14.74 19.12
CA GLY A 259 -1.54 14.04 19.04
C GLY A 259 -1.60 12.65 19.70
N ASN A 260 -0.64 12.36 20.58
CA ASN A 260 -0.55 11.07 21.28
C ASN A 260 -1.35 11.00 22.59
N LYS A 261 -2.13 12.03 22.94
CA LYS A 261 -2.89 12.04 24.20
C LYS A 261 -4.25 11.34 24.03
N PRO A 262 -4.80 10.73 25.11
CA PRO A 262 -6.17 10.22 25.12
C PRO A 262 -7.17 11.33 24.78
N ARG A 263 -8.17 10.99 23.97
CA ARG A 263 -9.23 11.91 23.54
C ARG A 263 -10.26 12.11 24.64
N ASP A 264 -10.90 13.27 24.62
CA ASP A 264 -12.00 13.59 25.52
C ASP A 264 -13.26 12.81 25.13
N VAL A 265 -14.01 12.39 26.14
CA VAL A 265 -15.31 11.71 25.97
C VAL A 265 -16.39 12.78 26.09
N MET A 266 -17.25 12.87 25.08
CA MET A 266 -18.23 13.95 24.94
C MET A 266 -19.62 13.57 25.46
N ILE A 267 -19.85 12.28 25.70
CA ILE A 267 -21.08 11.71 26.26
C ILE A 267 -20.91 11.34 27.74
N LYS A 268 -22.03 11.24 28.46
CA LYS A 268 -22.10 10.89 29.88
C LYS A 268 -22.84 9.57 30.15
N SER A 269 -23.58 9.05 29.18
CA SER A 269 -24.34 7.80 29.34
C SER A 269 -24.43 7.02 28.03
N LEU A 270 -24.82 5.74 28.14
CA LEU A 270 -25.17 4.92 26.97
C LEU A 270 -26.43 5.43 26.25
N GLU A 271 -27.35 6.07 26.97
CA GLU A 271 -28.54 6.68 26.36
C GLU A 271 -28.17 7.84 25.44
N GLU A 272 -27.20 8.68 25.82
CA GLU A 272 -26.67 9.74 24.95
C GLU A 272 -25.96 9.17 23.71
N PHE A 273 -25.26 8.04 23.86
CA PHE A 273 -24.70 7.32 22.72
C PHE A 273 -25.79 6.82 21.76
N ASP A 274 -26.85 6.20 22.28
CA ASP A 274 -27.95 5.70 21.45
C ASP A 274 -28.67 6.83 20.71
N GLN A 275 -28.80 8.02 21.32
CA GLN A 275 -29.36 9.21 20.66
C GLN A 275 -28.48 9.69 19.51
N LEU A 276 -27.17 9.82 19.73
CA LEU A 276 -26.22 10.28 18.72
C LEU A 276 -26.04 9.28 17.58
N ALA A 277 -26.06 7.99 17.89
CA ALA A 277 -25.85 6.94 16.90
C ALA A 277 -27.07 6.71 15.99
N ASN A 278 -28.26 7.14 16.41
CA ASN A 278 -29.52 7.08 15.65
C ASN A 278 -29.93 8.41 15.01
N SER A 279 -29.10 9.47 15.15
CA SER A 279 -29.29 10.79 14.53
C SER A 279 -28.64 10.84 13.14
#